data_AF-A0A6C0DSA1-F1
#
_entry.id   AF-A0A6C0DSA1-F1
#
_cell.length_a   1.000
_cell.length_b   1.000
_cell.length_c   1.000
_cell.angle_alpha   90.00
_cell.angle_beta   90.00
_cell.angle_gamma   90.00
#
_symmetry.space_group_name_H-M   'P 1'
#
loop_
_entity.id
_entity.type
_entity.pdbx_description
1 polymer ?
#
loop_
_entity_poly.entity_id
_entity_poly.type
_entity_poly.pdbx_seq_one_letter_code
_entity_poly.pdbx_strand_id
1 'polypeptide(L)'
;MYFNLKDLPDATTGTRSTEFYLKAARGTLALDSPMVVFCDITTRPWIQSLRDELIGPNEKTIYVERPLVEYDFYKINWPIANDNWIRHKWPIEGRCTASYYLTCMFKIHALKIAQERSDFKATHYFWVDFGCSHVAYSKTFHADALRMLGSPRSKVTVQMIRYWDRGERENLFESVKAGTCGLACTVFSVEKTYIARLYTLMLAVFYELLFKGIGHTDEQVMSVAYYRDPEMFNLYYGDYYSVISNYHHIVHDWHSVIYYIIERSSKDGNLIFADRTAKELVESVNGDHTDLSDKDLTLIKSLLPSLEKFLPARVRDAGHHFG
;
A
#
# COMPACT_ATOMS: atom_id res chain seq x y z
N MET A 1 -0.60 -7.47 -11.21
CA MET A 1 0.17 -7.59 -12.47
C MET A 1 1.39 -8.46 -12.24
N TYR A 2 1.85 -9.19 -13.25
CA TYR A 2 3.14 -9.89 -13.20
C TYR A 2 3.84 -9.81 -14.55
N PHE A 3 4.89 -9.00 -14.59
CA PHE A 3 5.85 -8.93 -15.70
C PHE A 3 7.13 -9.63 -15.25
N ASN A 4 7.76 -10.41 -16.14
CA ASN A 4 8.99 -11.10 -15.84
C ASN A 4 10.16 -10.11 -15.79
N LEU A 5 10.49 -9.65 -14.59
CA LEU A 5 11.57 -8.68 -14.37
C LEU A 5 12.94 -9.19 -14.83
N LYS A 6 13.12 -10.51 -14.96
CA LYS A 6 14.37 -11.08 -15.49
C LYS A 6 14.55 -10.87 -16.99
N ASP A 7 13.48 -10.56 -17.71
CA ASP A 7 13.52 -10.30 -19.15
C ASP A 7 13.71 -8.81 -19.46
N LEU A 8 13.87 -7.96 -18.42
CA LEU A 8 14.02 -6.52 -18.55
C LEU A 8 15.50 -6.10 -18.64
N PRO A 9 15.82 -4.96 -19.29
CA PRO A 9 17.20 -4.65 -19.72
C PRO A 9 18.20 -4.43 -18.57
N ASP A 10 17.71 -4.09 -17.38
CA ASP A 10 18.51 -3.81 -16.18
C ASP A 10 18.38 -4.92 -15.12
N ALA A 11 17.95 -6.13 -15.51
CA ALA A 11 17.85 -7.27 -14.61
C ALA A 11 19.21 -7.61 -13.97
N THR A 12 19.16 -7.95 -12.68
CA THR A 12 20.35 -8.23 -11.84
C THR A 12 20.27 -9.64 -11.24
N THR A 13 21.37 -10.10 -10.63
CA THR A 13 21.37 -11.35 -9.83
C THR A 13 20.41 -11.30 -8.64
N GLY A 14 20.14 -10.09 -8.11
CA GLY A 14 19.15 -9.85 -7.07
C GLY A 14 17.69 -9.88 -7.55
N THR A 15 17.46 -9.96 -8.87
CA THR A 15 16.11 -10.01 -9.43
C THR A 15 15.46 -11.36 -9.13
N ARG A 16 14.33 -11.30 -8.42
CA ARG A 16 13.57 -12.48 -7.96
C ARG A 16 13.11 -13.33 -9.14
N SER A 17 13.09 -14.65 -8.95
CA SER A 17 12.69 -15.59 -9.98
C SER A 17 11.17 -15.68 -10.15
N THR A 18 10.74 -16.26 -11.27
CA THR A 18 9.34 -16.55 -11.55
C THR A 18 8.72 -17.44 -10.47
N GLU A 19 9.45 -18.46 -10.01
CA GLU A 19 8.99 -19.40 -8.99
C GLU A 19 8.69 -18.69 -7.67
N PHE A 20 9.53 -17.70 -7.30
CA PHE A 20 9.29 -16.88 -6.12
C PHE A 20 7.94 -16.15 -6.24
N TYR A 21 7.69 -15.47 -7.37
CA TYR A 21 6.47 -14.69 -7.56
C TYR A 21 5.22 -15.57 -7.65
N LEU A 22 5.28 -16.71 -8.34
CA LEU A 22 4.18 -17.65 -8.41
C LEU A 22 3.84 -18.23 -7.02
N LYS A 23 4.86 -18.55 -6.20
CA LYS A 23 4.64 -18.97 -4.82
C LYS A 23 4.00 -17.86 -3.98
N ALA A 24 4.50 -16.64 -4.09
CA ALA A 24 3.97 -15.48 -3.38
C ALA A 24 2.57 -15.07 -3.83
N ALA A 25 2.14 -15.47 -5.03
CA ALA A 25 0.88 -15.08 -5.62
C ALA A 25 -0.30 -15.99 -5.31
N ARG A 26 -0.08 -17.16 -4.70
CA ARG A 26 -1.15 -18.13 -4.43
C ARG A 26 -2.29 -17.50 -3.62
N GLY A 27 -1.98 -16.72 -2.59
CA GLY A 27 -3.02 -16.06 -1.80
C GLY A 27 -3.85 -15.06 -2.62
N THR A 28 -3.20 -14.21 -3.41
CA THR A 28 -3.87 -13.23 -4.27
C THR A 28 -4.70 -13.90 -5.37
N LEU A 29 -4.15 -14.93 -6.04
CA LEU A 29 -4.83 -15.64 -7.12
C LEU A 29 -5.94 -16.58 -6.64
N ALA A 30 -5.94 -16.96 -5.36
CA ALA A 30 -7.02 -17.73 -4.74
C ALA A 30 -8.27 -16.89 -4.44
N LEU A 31 -8.22 -15.57 -4.61
CA LEU A 31 -9.41 -14.72 -4.40
C LEU A 31 -10.44 -14.97 -5.51
N ASP A 32 -11.60 -15.51 -5.15
CA ASP A 32 -12.77 -15.65 -6.04
C ASP A 32 -13.49 -14.31 -6.18
N SER A 33 -12.84 -13.39 -6.87
CA SER A 33 -13.38 -12.07 -7.21
C SER A 33 -13.03 -11.73 -8.66
N PRO A 34 -13.83 -10.87 -9.32
CA PRO A 34 -13.49 -10.33 -10.63
C PRO A 34 -12.10 -9.72 -10.62
N MET A 35 -11.24 -10.16 -11.55
CA MET A 35 -9.83 -9.82 -11.55
C MET A 35 -9.35 -9.44 -12.95
N VAL A 36 -8.56 -8.37 -13.02
CA VAL A 36 -7.80 -8.01 -14.23
C VAL A 36 -6.31 -8.23 -13.95
N VAL A 37 -5.67 -9.08 -14.74
CA VAL A 37 -4.25 -9.39 -14.62
C VAL A 37 -3.48 -8.84 -15.81
N PHE A 38 -2.66 -7.82 -15.57
CA PHE A 38 -1.68 -7.33 -16.53
C PHE A 38 -0.43 -8.20 -16.47
N CYS A 39 0.00 -8.73 -17.61
CA CYS A 39 1.10 -9.69 -17.69
C CYS A 39 1.76 -9.72 -19.07
N ASP A 40 2.91 -10.38 -19.16
CA ASP A 40 3.55 -10.72 -20.43
C ASP A 40 2.85 -11.93 -21.06
N ILE A 41 2.94 -12.04 -22.39
CA ILE A 41 2.46 -13.23 -23.12
C ILE A 41 3.12 -14.52 -22.62
N THR A 42 4.37 -14.43 -22.16
CA THR A 42 5.13 -15.57 -21.62
C THR A 42 4.70 -15.95 -20.20
N THR A 43 4.23 -14.98 -19.40
CA THR A 43 3.84 -15.24 -18.00
C THR A 43 2.36 -15.62 -17.87
N ARG A 44 1.49 -15.22 -18.82
CA ARG A 44 0.06 -15.56 -18.79
C ARG A 44 -0.22 -17.05 -18.54
N PRO A 45 0.36 -18.01 -19.30
CA PRO A 45 0.01 -19.43 -19.14
C PRO A 45 0.24 -19.93 -17.71
N TRP A 46 1.31 -19.47 -17.05
CA TRP A 46 1.63 -19.84 -15.67
C TRP A 46 0.63 -19.23 -14.68
N ILE A 47 0.27 -17.96 -14.86
CA ILE A 47 -0.70 -17.29 -13.99
C ILE A 47 -2.08 -17.93 -14.13
N GLN A 48 -2.50 -18.21 -15.37
CA GLN A 48 -3.78 -18.84 -15.66
C GLN A 48 -3.84 -20.25 -15.09
N SER A 49 -2.84 -21.09 -15.36
CA SER A 49 -2.78 -22.44 -14.81
C SER A 49 -2.82 -22.45 -13.28
N LEU A 50 -2.09 -21.54 -12.62
CA LEU A 50 -2.09 -21.45 -11.17
C LEU A 50 -3.45 -21.00 -10.62
N ARG A 51 -4.12 -20.06 -11.29
CA ARG A 51 -5.45 -19.61 -10.86
C ARG A 51 -6.51 -20.69 -11.08
N ASP A 52 -6.48 -21.37 -12.22
CA ASP A 52 -7.38 -22.48 -12.53
C ASP A 52 -7.19 -23.65 -11.54
N GLU A 53 -5.96 -23.90 -11.08
CA GLU A 53 -5.67 -24.86 -10.00
C GLU A 53 -6.33 -24.47 -8.67
N LEU A 54 -6.29 -23.17 -8.32
CA LEU A 54 -6.73 -22.68 -7.01
C LEU A 54 -8.24 -22.51 -6.88
N ILE A 55 -8.93 -22.07 -7.95
CA ILE A 55 -10.36 -21.72 -7.91
C ILE A 55 -11.18 -22.31 -9.07
N GLY A 56 -10.59 -23.17 -9.89
CA GLY A 56 -11.21 -23.73 -11.10
C GLY A 56 -11.14 -22.79 -12.31
N PRO A 57 -11.40 -23.30 -13.54
CA PRO A 57 -11.49 -22.47 -14.74
C PRO A 57 -12.58 -21.42 -14.58
N ASN A 58 -12.20 -20.14 -14.64
CA ASN A 58 -13.09 -19.06 -14.22
C ASN A 58 -13.20 -17.92 -15.25
N GLU A 59 -14.42 -17.62 -15.68
CA GLU A 59 -14.73 -16.49 -16.56
C GLU A 59 -14.53 -15.11 -15.88
N LYS A 60 -14.37 -15.06 -14.55
CA LYS A 60 -14.19 -13.82 -13.77
C LYS A 60 -12.77 -13.23 -13.87
N THR A 61 -11.93 -13.69 -14.79
CA THR A 61 -10.53 -13.21 -14.90
C THR A 61 -10.20 -12.79 -16.31
N ILE A 62 -9.72 -11.54 -16.44
CA ILE A 62 -9.32 -10.97 -17.71
C ILE A 62 -7.82 -10.75 -17.69
N TYR A 63 -7.15 -11.33 -18.68
CA TYR A 63 -5.72 -11.14 -18.91
C TYR A 63 -5.52 -10.01 -19.91
N VAL A 64 -4.76 -8.99 -19.51
CA VAL A 64 -4.28 -7.94 -20.40
C VAL A 64 -2.82 -8.27 -20.71
N GLU A 65 -2.62 -8.96 -21.83
CA GLU A 65 -1.32 -9.39 -22.31
C GLU A 65 -0.67 -8.30 -23.13
N ARG A 66 0.38 -7.71 -22.58
CA ARG A 66 1.23 -6.76 -23.29
C ARG A 66 2.53 -6.62 -22.51
N PRO A 67 3.69 -6.86 -23.13
CA PRO A 67 4.96 -6.67 -22.45
C PRO A 67 5.11 -5.28 -21.85
N LEU A 68 5.69 -5.18 -20.65
CA LEU A 68 5.86 -3.89 -19.98
C LEU A 68 6.62 -2.90 -20.88
N VAL A 69 7.64 -3.39 -21.59
CA VAL A 69 8.49 -2.61 -22.51
C VAL A 69 7.73 -2.03 -23.72
N GLU A 70 6.53 -2.52 -24.01
CA GLU A 70 5.73 -2.04 -25.13
C GLU A 70 4.84 -0.85 -24.76
N TYR A 71 4.63 -0.57 -23.48
CA TYR A 71 3.87 0.60 -23.04
C TYR A 71 4.70 1.87 -23.21
N ASP A 72 4.09 2.93 -23.74
CA ASP A 72 4.76 4.21 -23.92
C ASP A 72 5.24 4.78 -22.57
N PHE A 73 4.48 4.52 -21.50
CA PHE A 73 4.92 4.80 -20.13
C PHE A 73 6.31 4.23 -19.84
N TYR A 74 6.58 2.96 -20.18
CA TYR A 74 7.90 2.38 -19.94
C TYR A 74 8.93 2.95 -20.90
N LYS A 75 8.64 2.99 -22.21
CA LYS A 75 9.58 3.46 -23.25
C LYS A 75 10.09 4.87 -22.99
N ILE A 76 9.21 5.77 -22.58
CA ILE A 76 9.53 7.18 -22.33
C ILE A 76 10.33 7.32 -21.04
N ASN A 77 9.94 6.59 -19.98
CA ASN A 77 10.47 6.84 -18.65
C ASN A 77 11.71 6.01 -18.30
N TRP A 78 11.90 4.84 -18.91
CA TRP A 78 13.02 3.95 -18.57
C TRP A 78 14.40 4.57 -18.79
N PRO A 79 14.68 5.27 -19.91
CA PRO A 79 15.98 5.91 -20.09
C PRO A 79 16.31 6.93 -18.98
N ILE A 80 15.30 7.70 -18.54
CA ILE A 80 15.46 8.72 -17.49
C ILE A 80 15.65 8.04 -16.13
N ALA A 81 14.81 7.06 -15.80
CA ALA A 81 14.89 6.33 -14.54
C ALA A 81 16.21 5.57 -14.41
N ASN A 82 16.68 4.94 -15.48
CA ASN A 82 17.93 4.21 -15.51
C ASN A 82 19.15 5.15 -15.39
N ASP A 83 19.15 6.30 -16.07
CA ASP A 83 20.19 7.31 -15.90
C ASP A 83 20.24 7.83 -14.45
N ASN A 84 19.08 8.12 -13.85
CA ASN A 84 19.01 8.47 -12.42
C ASN A 84 19.61 7.39 -11.53
N TRP A 85 19.30 6.13 -11.81
CA TRP A 85 19.79 4.98 -11.06
C TRP A 85 21.32 4.89 -11.10
N ILE A 86 21.90 5.03 -12.30
CA ILE A 86 23.35 5.02 -12.52
C ILE A 86 24.02 6.21 -11.82
N ARG A 87 23.49 7.43 -11.99
CA ARG A 87 24.07 8.65 -11.40
C ARG A 87 24.11 8.63 -9.88
N HIS A 88 23.10 8.06 -9.23
CA HIS A 88 23.03 7.99 -7.76
C HIS A 88 23.81 6.82 -7.17
N LYS A 89 24.45 5.98 -7.99
CA LYS A 89 25.20 4.79 -7.56
C LYS A 89 24.38 3.90 -6.62
N TRP A 90 23.08 3.79 -6.88
CA TRP A 90 22.25 2.86 -6.14
C TRP A 90 22.76 1.42 -6.35
N PRO A 91 22.56 0.50 -5.37
CA PRO A 91 23.21 -0.80 -5.38
C PRO A 91 22.97 -1.55 -6.69
N ILE A 92 24.04 -1.74 -7.47
CA ILE A 92 23.98 -2.31 -8.82
C ILE A 92 23.47 -3.77 -8.79
N GLU A 93 23.70 -4.47 -7.68
CA GLU A 93 23.22 -5.86 -7.47
C GLU A 93 21.85 -5.92 -6.78
N GLY A 94 21.20 -4.77 -6.56
CA GLY A 94 19.92 -4.67 -5.89
C GLY A 94 18.76 -5.23 -6.73
N ARG A 95 17.68 -5.63 -6.03
CA ARG A 95 16.41 -6.03 -6.66
C ARG A 95 15.57 -4.86 -7.19
N CYS A 96 15.86 -3.64 -6.73
CA CYS A 96 15.01 -2.48 -6.93
C CYS A 96 15.42 -1.68 -8.18
N THR A 97 15.56 -2.29 -9.35
CA THR A 97 16.08 -1.63 -10.57
C THR A 97 15.15 -0.51 -11.10
N ALA A 98 15.58 0.24 -12.12
CA ALA A 98 14.73 1.23 -12.78
C ALA A 98 13.47 0.58 -13.37
N SER A 99 13.61 -0.62 -13.93
CA SER A 99 12.45 -1.41 -14.38
C SER A 99 11.54 -1.84 -13.24
N TYR A 100 12.08 -2.20 -12.07
CA TYR A 100 11.26 -2.50 -10.89
C TYR A 100 10.46 -1.26 -10.46
N TYR A 101 11.09 -0.09 -10.40
CA TYR A 101 10.40 1.16 -10.07
C TYR A 101 9.26 1.47 -11.05
N LEU A 102 9.53 1.37 -12.36
CA LEU A 102 8.50 1.57 -13.38
C LEU A 102 7.40 0.51 -13.32
N THR A 103 7.74 -0.73 -12.98
CA THR A 103 6.74 -1.76 -12.71
C THR A 103 5.84 -1.33 -11.56
N CYS A 104 6.39 -0.89 -10.43
CA CYS A 104 5.61 -0.38 -9.30
C CYS A 104 4.75 0.84 -9.65
N MET A 105 5.22 1.73 -10.52
CA MET A 105 4.42 2.88 -10.97
C MET A 105 3.34 2.51 -11.99
N PHE A 106 3.54 1.44 -12.76
CA PHE A 106 2.56 0.97 -13.74
C PHE A 106 1.22 0.56 -13.11
N LYS A 107 1.17 0.31 -11.79
CA LYS A 107 -0.06 0.06 -11.02
C LYS A 107 -1.16 1.10 -11.31
N ILE A 108 -0.77 2.37 -11.36
CA ILE A 108 -1.69 3.49 -11.58
C ILE A 108 -2.20 3.52 -13.03
N HIS A 109 -1.36 3.16 -14.00
CA HIS A 109 -1.77 2.96 -15.40
C HIS A 109 -2.73 1.77 -15.54
N ALA A 110 -2.38 0.64 -14.95
CA ALA A 110 -3.20 -0.57 -14.95
C ALA A 110 -4.59 -0.30 -14.35
N LEU A 111 -4.68 0.46 -13.26
CA LEU A 111 -5.94 0.88 -12.67
C LEU A 111 -6.78 1.72 -13.63
N LYS A 112 -6.17 2.69 -14.32
CA LYS A 112 -6.87 3.54 -15.30
C LYS A 112 -7.37 2.71 -16.49
N ILE A 113 -6.53 1.82 -17.01
CA ILE A 113 -6.90 0.92 -18.12
C ILE A 113 -8.08 0.03 -17.72
N ALA A 114 -8.03 -0.59 -16.52
CA ALA A 114 -9.13 -1.42 -16.02
C ALA A 114 -10.44 -0.62 -15.88
N GLN A 115 -10.35 0.62 -15.40
CA GLN A 115 -11.51 1.52 -15.29
C GLN A 115 -12.12 1.88 -16.64
N GLU A 116 -11.31 2.13 -17.66
CA GLU A 116 -11.75 2.50 -19.01
C GLU A 116 -12.38 1.33 -19.75
N ARG A 117 -11.77 0.14 -19.65
CA ARG A 117 -12.33 -1.09 -20.22
C ARG A 117 -13.66 -1.44 -19.57
N SER A 118 -13.79 -1.17 -18.27
CA SER A 118 -15.01 -1.36 -17.49
C SER A 118 -15.59 -2.78 -17.62
N ASP A 119 -14.73 -3.78 -17.79
CA ASP A 119 -15.13 -5.16 -18.14
C ASP A 119 -16.15 -5.76 -17.13
N PHE A 120 -16.05 -5.38 -15.85
CA PHE A 120 -16.93 -5.85 -14.77
C PHE A 120 -17.92 -4.79 -14.26
N LYS A 121 -18.01 -3.62 -14.90
CA LYS A 121 -18.87 -2.48 -14.48
C LYS A 121 -18.70 -2.11 -12.99
N ALA A 122 -17.50 -2.29 -12.44
CA ALA A 122 -17.23 -2.09 -11.02
C ALA A 122 -17.37 -0.62 -10.59
N THR A 123 -17.87 -0.41 -9.37
CA THR A 123 -17.94 0.90 -8.70
C THR A 123 -16.71 1.18 -7.84
N HIS A 124 -16.00 0.14 -7.40
CA HIS A 124 -14.75 0.21 -6.67
C HIS A 124 -13.72 -0.71 -7.30
N TYR A 125 -12.46 -0.30 -7.24
CA TYR A 125 -11.32 -1.03 -7.77
C TYR A 125 -10.33 -1.24 -6.63
N PHE A 126 -9.78 -2.43 -6.55
CA PHE A 126 -8.71 -2.74 -5.62
C PHE A 126 -7.44 -3.00 -6.40
N TRP A 127 -6.36 -2.36 -6.00
CA TRP A 127 -5.04 -2.85 -6.31
C TRP A 127 -4.62 -3.84 -5.24
N VAL A 128 -4.18 -5.03 -5.66
CA VAL A 128 -3.56 -6.03 -4.79
C VAL A 128 -2.30 -6.50 -5.49
N ASP A 129 -1.15 -6.34 -4.84
CA ASP A 129 0.11 -6.81 -5.39
C ASP A 129 0.04 -8.31 -5.69
N PHE A 130 0.64 -8.70 -6.81
CA PHE A 130 0.61 -10.09 -7.26
C PHE A 130 1.14 -11.02 -6.19
N GLY A 131 2.24 -10.64 -5.55
CA GLY A 131 2.81 -11.37 -4.42
C GLY A 131 2.24 -11.01 -3.04
N CYS A 132 1.15 -10.27 -2.89
CA CYS A 132 0.74 -9.66 -1.60
C CYS A 132 0.75 -10.64 -0.41
N SER A 133 0.44 -11.92 -0.64
CA SER A 133 0.41 -12.94 0.42
C SER A 133 1.76 -13.31 1.04
N HIS A 134 2.89 -12.88 0.45
CA HIS A 134 4.21 -13.01 1.08
C HIS A 134 4.53 -11.92 2.10
N VAL A 135 3.74 -10.84 2.12
CA VAL A 135 3.97 -9.65 2.94
C VAL A 135 2.89 -9.54 4.00
N ALA A 136 1.63 -9.67 3.60
CA ALA A 136 0.48 -9.61 4.49
C ALA A 136 0.38 -10.87 5.37
N TYR A 137 -0.29 -10.73 6.51
CA TYR A 137 -0.49 -11.81 7.46
C TYR A 137 -1.18 -13.02 6.79
N SER A 138 -0.46 -14.14 6.77
CA SER A 138 -0.82 -15.27 5.91
C SER A 138 -1.94 -16.15 6.49
N LYS A 139 -2.11 -16.21 7.81
CA LYS A 139 -3.09 -17.14 8.43
C LYS A 139 -4.53 -16.78 8.10
N THR A 140 -4.83 -15.50 7.97
CA THR A 140 -6.20 -14.99 7.72
C THR A 140 -6.32 -14.26 6.38
N PHE A 141 -5.25 -14.25 5.56
CA PHE A 141 -5.18 -13.51 4.30
C PHE A 141 -6.47 -13.58 3.47
N HIS A 142 -6.98 -14.80 3.24
CA HIS A 142 -8.14 -14.99 2.39
C HIS A 142 -9.42 -14.41 3.01
N ALA A 143 -9.67 -14.66 4.30
CA ALA A 143 -10.83 -14.13 5.01
C ALA A 143 -10.79 -12.61 5.11
N ASP A 144 -9.62 -12.04 5.41
CA ASP A 144 -9.43 -10.59 5.50
C ASP A 144 -9.59 -9.91 4.14
N ALA A 145 -9.05 -10.51 3.07
CA ALA A 145 -9.19 -10.00 1.72
C ALA A 145 -10.66 -10.02 1.26
N LEU A 146 -11.39 -11.11 1.50
CA LEU A 146 -12.82 -11.18 1.17
C LEU A 146 -13.65 -10.14 1.94
N ARG A 147 -13.36 -9.94 3.22
CA ARG A 147 -14.01 -8.89 4.03
C ARG A 147 -13.75 -7.49 3.46
N MET A 148 -12.48 -7.18 3.16
CA MET A 148 -12.07 -5.92 2.53
C MET A 148 -12.77 -5.70 1.18
N LEU A 149 -12.78 -6.71 0.30
CA LEU A 149 -13.40 -6.63 -1.02
C LEU A 149 -14.93 -6.50 -0.94
N GLY A 150 -15.56 -7.14 0.06
CA GLY A 150 -17.00 -7.11 0.27
C GLY A 150 -17.53 -5.82 0.89
N SER A 151 -16.65 -4.97 1.44
CA SER A 151 -17.02 -3.71 2.09
C SER A 151 -16.03 -2.59 1.72
N PRO A 152 -15.96 -2.18 0.44
CA PRO A 152 -15.04 -1.13 0.02
C PRO A 152 -15.37 0.20 0.70
N ARG A 153 -14.32 0.91 1.11
CA ARG A 153 -14.40 2.30 1.57
C ARG A 153 -14.42 3.26 0.37
N SER A 154 -15.05 4.42 0.57
CA SER A 154 -15.13 5.49 -0.44
C SER A 154 -13.76 6.12 -0.72
N LYS A 155 -13.70 6.97 -1.75
CA LYS A 155 -12.48 7.71 -2.15
C LYS A 155 -11.29 6.77 -2.44
N VAL A 156 -10.05 7.26 -2.24
CA VAL A 156 -8.83 6.45 -2.28
C VAL A 156 -8.52 5.97 -0.87
N THR A 157 -8.60 4.67 -0.61
CA THR A 157 -8.30 4.11 0.72
C THR A 157 -6.95 3.41 0.73
N VAL A 158 -6.06 3.83 1.62
CA VAL A 158 -4.66 3.40 1.66
C VAL A 158 -4.13 3.32 3.10
N GLN A 159 -3.20 2.39 3.36
CA GLN A 159 -2.61 2.24 4.69
C GLN A 159 -1.54 3.30 4.91
N MET A 160 -1.62 4.02 6.02
CA MET A 160 -0.50 4.77 6.55
C MET A 160 0.36 3.88 7.43
N ILE A 161 1.65 3.82 7.09
CA ILE A 161 2.67 3.08 7.84
C ILE A 161 3.51 4.01 8.72
N ARG A 162 3.55 5.29 8.38
CA ARG A 162 4.37 6.29 9.10
C ARG A 162 3.85 7.70 8.85
N TYR A 163 3.65 8.44 9.93
CA TYR A 163 3.34 9.86 9.85
C TYR A 163 4.60 10.66 9.46
N TRP A 164 4.47 11.56 8.47
CA TRP A 164 5.51 12.55 8.16
C TRP A 164 5.25 13.83 8.95
N ASP A 165 6.24 14.23 9.74
CA ASP A 165 6.18 15.46 10.54
C ASP A 165 6.24 16.72 9.66
N ARG A 166 6.04 17.90 10.25
CA ARG A 166 6.04 19.16 9.52
C ARG A 166 7.34 19.39 8.77
N GLY A 167 8.48 19.08 9.38
CA GLY A 167 9.79 19.25 8.73
C GLY A 167 9.92 18.38 7.49
N GLU A 168 9.46 17.12 7.57
CA GLU A 168 9.43 16.21 6.42
C GLU A 168 8.44 16.65 5.33
N ARG A 169 7.30 17.22 5.73
CA ARG A 169 6.28 17.72 4.80
C ARG A 169 6.66 19.03 4.11
N GLU A 170 7.44 19.87 4.77
CA GLU A 170 7.99 21.08 4.18
C GLU A 170 9.18 20.76 3.27
N ASN A 171 9.88 19.64 3.53
CA ASN A 171 11.05 19.18 2.79
C ASN A 171 10.82 17.82 2.10
N LEU A 172 9.64 17.64 1.47
CA LEU A 172 9.21 16.36 0.87
C LEU A 172 10.30 15.68 0.03
N PHE A 173 11.05 16.46 -0.75
CA PHE A 173 12.09 15.92 -1.62
C PHE A 173 13.28 15.33 -0.87
N GLU A 174 13.72 15.97 0.22
CA GLU A 174 14.80 15.43 1.05
C GLU A 174 14.32 14.18 1.80
N SER A 175 13.06 14.17 2.27
CA SER A 175 12.46 12.98 2.89
C SER A 175 12.36 11.81 1.91
N VAL A 176 11.96 12.07 0.67
CA VAL A 176 11.92 11.05 -0.41
C VAL A 176 13.34 10.57 -0.76
N LYS A 177 14.31 11.48 -0.85
CA LYS A 177 15.71 11.14 -1.11
C LYS A 177 16.31 10.26 -0.01
N ALA A 178 15.88 10.47 1.24
CA ALA A 178 16.24 9.63 2.39
C ALA A 178 15.59 8.23 2.37
N GLY A 179 14.72 7.94 1.40
CA GLY A 179 14.05 6.64 1.28
C GLY A 179 12.83 6.49 2.17
N THR A 180 12.28 7.60 2.67
CA THR A 180 11.14 7.55 3.59
C THR A 180 9.84 7.25 2.83
N CYS A 181 9.08 6.26 3.30
CA CYS A 181 7.71 5.97 2.86
C CYS A 181 6.73 6.32 3.99
N GLY A 182 5.58 6.90 3.66
CA GLY A 182 4.50 7.19 4.61
C GLY A 182 3.28 6.30 4.43
N LEU A 183 3.03 5.86 3.19
CA LEU A 183 1.88 5.04 2.80
C LEU A 183 2.34 3.75 2.14
N ALA A 184 1.67 2.63 2.42
CA ALA A 184 1.88 1.38 1.72
C ALA A 184 1.11 1.37 0.39
N CYS A 185 1.73 0.83 -0.67
CA CYS A 185 1.12 0.66 -1.99
C CYS A 185 0.92 -0.81 -2.38
N THR A 186 1.06 -1.73 -1.42
CA THR A 186 0.84 -3.16 -1.61
C THR A 186 -0.63 -3.46 -1.90
N VAL A 187 -1.53 -2.80 -1.15
CA VAL A 187 -2.99 -2.89 -1.31
C VAL A 187 -3.61 -1.52 -1.09
N PHE A 188 -4.50 -1.13 -2.00
CA PHE A 188 -5.34 0.07 -1.82
C PHE A 188 -6.63 -0.08 -2.62
N SER A 189 -7.68 0.63 -2.20
CA SER A 189 -8.96 0.66 -2.91
C SER A 189 -9.25 2.05 -3.43
N VAL A 190 -9.98 2.13 -4.55
CA VAL A 190 -10.35 3.39 -5.17
C VAL A 190 -11.79 3.30 -5.66
N GLU A 191 -12.62 4.22 -5.18
CA GLU A 191 -13.94 4.48 -5.76
C GLU A 191 -13.78 5.01 -7.20
N LYS A 192 -14.56 4.48 -8.15
CA LYS A 192 -14.43 4.76 -9.60
C LYS A 192 -14.31 6.25 -9.93
N THR A 193 -15.08 7.09 -9.25
CA THR A 193 -15.13 8.55 -9.42
C THR A 193 -13.81 9.24 -9.12
N TYR A 194 -12.93 8.62 -8.33
CA TYR A 194 -11.63 9.16 -7.94
C TYR A 194 -10.45 8.68 -8.80
N ILE A 195 -10.64 7.66 -9.65
CA ILE A 195 -9.53 7.03 -10.41
C ILE A 195 -8.83 8.04 -11.32
N ALA A 196 -9.58 8.89 -12.04
CA ALA A 196 -8.96 9.88 -12.93
C ALA A 196 -8.14 10.93 -12.15
N ARG A 197 -8.65 11.41 -11.01
CA ARG A 197 -7.94 12.36 -10.15
C ARG A 197 -6.69 11.74 -9.53
N LEU A 198 -6.80 10.50 -9.01
CA LEU A 198 -5.65 9.75 -8.48
C LEU A 198 -4.60 9.53 -9.56
N TYR A 199 -5.00 9.12 -10.77
CA TYR A 199 -4.09 8.91 -11.90
C TYR A 199 -3.30 10.18 -12.23
N THR A 200 -3.99 11.31 -12.40
CA THR A 200 -3.33 12.60 -12.69
C THR A 200 -2.40 13.03 -11.57
N LEU A 201 -2.84 12.94 -10.31
CA LEU A 201 -2.03 13.34 -9.15
C LEU A 201 -0.77 12.48 -9.01
N MET A 202 -0.91 11.16 -9.06
CA MET A 202 0.20 10.22 -8.93
C MET A 202 1.21 10.40 -10.07
N LEU A 203 0.76 10.60 -11.31
CA LEU A 203 1.68 10.84 -12.43
C LEU A 203 2.37 12.20 -12.33
N ALA A 204 1.68 13.26 -11.91
CA ALA A 204 2.30 14.56 -11.70
C ALA A 204 3.43 14.47 -10.67
N VAL A 205 3.19 13.80 -9.54
CA VAL A 205 4.22 13.55 -8.52
C VAL A 205 5.34 12.67 -9.06
N PHE A 206 5.01 11.56 -9.74
CA PHE A 206 6.00 10.66 -10.33
C PHE A 206 6.96 11.40 -11.27
N TYR A 207 6.45 12.18 -12.21
CA TYR A 207 7.28 12.92 -13.16
C TYR A 207 8.16 13.95 -12.45
N GLU A 208 7.62 14.65 -11.46
CA GLU A 208 8.41 15.60 -10.69
C GLU A 208 9.57 14.94 -9.95
N LEU A 209 9.34 13.80 -9.30
CA LEU A 209 10.40 13.05 -8.62
C LEU A 209 11.41 12.48 -9.64
N LEU A 210 10.91 11.89 -10.74
CA LEU A 210 11.72 11.32 -11.82
C LEU A 210 12.67 12.36 -12.42
N PHE A 211 12.19 13.56 -12.77
CA PHE A 211 13.03 14.61 -13.37
C PHE A 211 14.00 15.27 -12.37
N LYS A 212 13.71 15.19 -11.07
CA LYS A 212 14.64 15.59 -10.00
C LYS A 212 15.68 14.51 -9.69
N GLY A 213 15.57 13.31 -10.26
CA GLY A 213 16.48 12.21 -9.98
C GLY A 213 16.27 11.55 -8.62
N ILE A 214 15.09 11.74 -8.02
CA ILE A 214 14.75 11.21 -6.70
C ILE A 214 13.50 10.33 -6.80
N GLY A 215 13.21 9.60 -5.73
CA GLY A 215 12.09 8.66 -5.72
C GLY A 215 12.44 7.35 -6.42
N HIS A 216 12.12 6.24 -5.76
CA HIS A 216 12.41 4.89 -6.27
C HIS A 216 11.29 3.88 -5.99
N THR A 217 10.18 4.32 -5.38
CA THR A 217 9.00 3.48 -5.14
C THR A 217 7.70 4.26 -5.38
N ASP A 218 6.65 3.52 -5.70
CA ASP A 218 5.26 3.99 -5.77
C ASP A 218 4.74 4.49 -4.41
N GLU A 219 5.26 3.97 -3.31
CA GLU A 219 4.93 4.40 -1.94
C GLU A 219 5.37 5.82 -1.66
N GLN A 220 6.55 6.22 -2.14
CA GLN A 220 7.04 7.60 -2.02
C GLN A 220 6.16 8.55 -2.83
N VAL A 221 5.77 8.15 -4.05
CA VAL A 221 4.85 8.91 -4.89
C VAL A 221 3.50 9.05 -4.22
N MET A 222 2.93 7.97 -3.68
CA MET A 222 1.64 7.96 -2.98
C MET A 222 1.68 8.83 -1.72
N SER A 223 2.78 8.78 -0.97
CA SER A 223 2.96 9.60 0.25
C SER A 223 2.93 11.09 -0.08
N VAL A 224 3.66 11.51 -1.12
CA VAL A 224 3.65 12.90 -1.58
C VAL A 224 2.28 13.29 -2.15
N ALA A 225 1.62 12.40 -2.90
CA ALA A 225 0.26 12.62 -3.41
C ALA A 225 -0.73 12.87 -2.27
N TYR A 226 -0.69 12.07 -1.20
CA TYR A 226 -1.53 12.28 -0.02
C TYR A 226 -1.31 13.66 0.62
N TYR A 227 -0.06 14.08 0.82
CA TYR A 227 0.19 15.39 1.45
C TYR A 227 -0.20 16.58 0.57
N ARG A 228 -0.30 16.40 -0.74
CA ARG A 228 -0.80 17.42 -1.67
C ARG A 228 -2.32 17.52 -1.71
N ASP A 229 -3.01 16.41 -1.46
CA ASP A 229 -4.47 16.32 -1.61
C ASP A 229 -5.08 15.36 -0.57
N PRO A 230 -4.97 15.66 0.74
CA PRO A 230 -5.34 14.72 1.79
C PRO A 230 -6.84 14.40 1.81
N GLU A 231 -7.68 15.30 1.29
CA GLU A 231 -9.14 15.12 1.23
C GLU A 231 -9.57 14.00 0.28
N MET A 232 -8.73 13.66 -0.70
CA MET A 232 -8.96 12.54 -1.62
C MET A 232 -8.76 11.18 -0.95
N PHE A 233 -8.11 11.14 0.21
CA PHE A 233 -7.71 9.89 0.85
C PHE A 233 -8.54 9.59 2.09
N ASN A 234 -8.86 8.31 2.25
CA ASN A 234 -9.29 7.70 3.49
C ASN A 234 -8.13 6.83 3.99
N LEU A 235 -7.68 7.06 5.21
CA LEU A 235 -6.57 6.30 5.77
C LEU A 235 -7.08 5.14 6.62
N TYR A 236 -6.28 4.08 6.66
CA TYR A 236 -6.26 3.12 7.75
C TYR A 236 -4.79 2.92 8.17
N TYR A 237 -4.54 2.20 9.26
CA TYR A 237 -3.26 2.29 9.97
C TYR A 237 -2.65 0.92 10.23
N GLY A 238 -1.32 0.82 10.15
CA GLY A 238 -0.59 -0.40 10.48
C GLY A 238 0.78 -0.44 9.84
N ASP A 239 1.21 -1.63 9.46
CA ASP A 239 2.42 -1.89 8.70
C ASP A 239 2.09 -2.93 7.61
N TYR A 240 3.07 -3.26 6.77
CA TYR A 240 2.96 -4.21 5.66
C TYR A 240 2.30 -5.54 6.04
N TYR A 241 2.58 -6.05 7.23
CA TYR A 241 2.03 -7.30 7.74
C TYR A 241 0.51 -7.23 7.90
N SER A 242 -0.02 -6.06 8.23
CA SER A 242 -1.44 -5.82 8.47
C SER A 242 -2.18 -5.10 7.34
N VAL A 243 -1.55 -4.94 6.17
CA VAL A 243 -2.10 -4.15 5.05
C VAL A 243 -3.49 -4.60 4.57
N ILE A 244 -3.88 -5.85 4.82
CA ILE A 244 -5.24 -6.34 4.55
C ILE A 244 -6.08 -6.42 5.82
N SER A 245 -5.54 -7.03 6.89
CA SER A 245 -6.29 -7.27 8.14
C SER A 245 -6.76 -5.97 8.79
N ASN A 246 -6.00 -4.88 8.61
CA ASN A 246 -6.31 -3.59 9.23
C ASN A 246 -7.23 -2.69 8.40
N TYR A 247 -7.71 -3.14 7.24
CA TYR A 247 -8.48 -2.29 6.32
C TYR A 247 -9.71 -1.65 6.97
N HIS A 248 -10.36 -2.35 7.91
CA HIS A 248 -11.54 -1.87 8.63
C HIS A 248 -11.26 -1.39 10.05
N HIS A 249 -10.45 -2.14 10.79
CA HIS A 249 -10.13 -1.93 12.21
C HIS A 249 -8.68 -2.29 12.43
N ILE A 250 -8.02 -1.72 13.44
CA ILE A 250 -6.63 -2.09 13.76
C ILE A 250 -6.63 -3.43 14.49
N VAL A 251 -6.19 -4.49 13.80
CA VAL A 251 -6.13 -5.88 14.30
C VAL A 251 -4.70 -6.28 14.65
N HIS A 252 -3.75 -5.85 13.83
CA HIS A 252 -2.32 -6.16 13.93
C HIS A 252 -1.48 -4.88 13.86
N ASP A 253 -0.18 -5.00 14.11
CA ASP A 253 0.80 -3.90 14.05
C ASP A 253 0.42 -2.64 14.86
N TRP A 254 -0.38 -2.79 15.92
CA TRP A 254 -0.81 -1.67 16.76
C TRP A 254 0.37 -0.94 17.40
N HIS A 255 1.48 -1.64 17.68
CA HIS A 255 2.73 -1.00 18.12
C HIS A 255 3.25 0.00 17.08
N SER A 256 3.30 -0.38 15.81
CA SER A 256 3.69 0.51 14.72
C SER A 256 2.75 1.72 14.62
N VAL A 257 1.44 1.51 14.82
CA VAL A 257 0.47 2.61 14.88
C VAL A 257 0.77 3.57 16.03
N ILE A 258 1.05 3.07 17.24
CA ILE A 258 1.40 3.91 18.39
C ILE A 258 2.67 4.71 18.10
N TYR A 259 3.77 4.05 17.74
CA TYR A 259 5.08 4.68 17.67
C TYR A 259 5.26 5.54 16.41
N TYR A 260 4.90 5.03 15.23
CA TYR A 260 5.19 5.71 13.96
C TYR A 260 4.10 6.69 13.53
N ILE A 261 2.92 6.65 14.16
CA ILE A 261 1.77 7.46 13.76
C ILE A 261 1.29 8.33 14.92
N ILE A 262 0.80 7.75 16.02
CA ILE A 262 0.21 8.50 17.13
C ILE A 262 1.27 9.37 17.83
N GLU A 263 2.36 8.77 18.29
CA GLU A 263 3.41 9.48 19.03
C GLU A 263 4.09 10.54 18.15
N ARG A 264 4.42 10.20 16.90
CA ARG A 264 5.02 11.16 15.96
C ARG A 264 4.11 12.34 15.65
N SER A 265 2.84 12.10 15.33
CA SER A 265 1.90 13.19 15.06
C SER A 265 1.63 14.04 16.29
N SER A 266 1.62 13.44 17.48
CA SER A 266 1.53 14.17 18.75
C SER A 266 2.75 15.05 19.00
N LYS A 267 3.97 14.52 18.80
CA LYS A 267 5.23 15.28 18.93
C LYS A 267 5.36 16.41 17.92
N ASP A 268 4.80 16.24 16.72
CA ASP A 268 4.69 17.27 15.67
C ASP A 268 3.63 18.34 15.98
N GLY A 269 2.88 18.19 17.08
CA GLY A 269 1.78 19.09 17.47
C GLY A 269 0.50 18.92 16.65
N ASN A 270 0.41 17.89 15.80
CA ASN A 270 -0.81 17.57 15.05
C ASN A 270 -1.76 16.70 15.88
N LEU A 271 -2.25 17.28 16.98
CA LEU A 271 -3.07 16.58 17.97
C LEU A 271 -4.40 16.08 17.41
N ILE A 272 -4.95 16.75 16.39
CA ILE A 272 -6.19 16.31 15.74
C ILE A 272 -5.97 14.97 15.02
N PHE A 273 -4.86 14.83 14.29
CA PHE A 273 -4.52 13.59 13.60
C PHE A 273 -4.18 12.47 14.58
N ALA A 274 -3.43 12.79 15.64
CA ALA A 274 -3.08 11.86 16.71
C ALA A 274 -4.34 11.33 17.42
N ASP A 275 -5.25 12.22 17.84
CA ASP A 275 -6.51 11.91 18.51
C ASP A 275 -7.42 11.03 17.65
N ARG A 276 -7.57 11.35 16.35
CA ARG A 276 -8.35 10.51 15.42
C ARG A 276 -7.78 9.10 15.32
N THR A 277 -6.47 8.98 15.09
CA THR A 277 -5.80 7.68 14.91
C THR A 277 -5.91 6.84 16.19
N ALA A 278 -5.71 7.46 17.35
CA ALA A 278 -5.79 6.80 18.63
C ALA A 278 -7.22 6.38 19.00
N LYS A 279 -8.26 7.14 18.57
CA LYS A 279 -9.65 6.71 18.69
C LYS A 279 -9.93 5.43 17.91
N GLU A 280 -9.49 5.34 16.66
CA GLU A 280 -9.66 4.11 15.86
C GLU A 280 -8.99 2.90 16.52
N LEU A 281 -7.83 3.09 17.15
CA LEU A 281 -7.15 2.04 17.91
C LEU A 281 -7.94 1.62 19.15
N VAL A 282 -8.44 2.58 19.93
CA VAL A 282 -9.26 2.32 21.13
C VAL A 282 -10.60 1.67 20.76
N GLU A 283 -11.24 2.09 19.66
CA GLU A 283 -12.44 1.45 19.11
C GLU A 283 -12.15 0.01 18.72
N SER A 284 -10.98 -0.27 18.14
CA SER A 284 -10.57 -1.64 17.81
C SER A 284 -10.37 -2.50 19.06
N VAL A 285 -9.86 -1.94 20.15
CA VAL A 285 -9.78 -2.63 21.45
C VAL A 285 -11.17 -2.89 22.03
N ASN A 286 -12.04 -1.88 22.05
CA ASN A 286 -13.39 -2.00 22.58
C ASN A 286 -14.29 -2.94 21.76
N GLY A 287 -13.99 -3.13 20.48
CA GLY A 287 -14.66 -4.07 19.59
C GLY A 287 -14.05 -5.48 19.56
N ASP A 288 -13.14 -5.79 20.48
CA ASP A 288 -12.41 -7.08 20.55
C ASP A 288 -11.70 -7.44 19.23
N HIS A 289 -11.26 -6.43 18.47
CA HIS A 289 -10.50 -6.63 17.22
C HIS A 289 -9.00 -6.74 17.46
N THR A 290 -8.49 -6.15 18.55
CA THR A 290 -7.10 -6.23 18.98
C THR A 290 -7.02 -6.24 20.50
N ASP A 291 -5.98 -6.85 21.05
CA ASP A 291 -5.68 -6.82 22.48
C ASP A 291 -4.47 -5.91 22.74
N LEU A 292 -4.68 -4.90 23.58
CA LEU A 292 -3.65 -3.96 24.03
C LEU A 292 -3.47 -4.11 25.53
N SER A 293 -2.20 -4.10 25.97
CA SER A 293 -1.89 -4.12 27.39
C SER A 293 -2.34 -2.81 28.06
N ASP A 294 -2.64 -2.87 29.37
CA ASP A 294 -2.99 -1.67 30.15
C ASP A 294 -1.86 -0.63 30.16
N LYS A 295 -0.61 -1.09 30.02
CA LYS A 295 0.57 -0.21 29.86
C LYS A 295 0.49 0.60 28.58
N ASP A 296 0.13 -0.02 27.46
CA ASP A 296 0.04 0.66 26.16
C ASP A 296 -1.16 1.61 26.11
N LEU A 297 -2.29 1.22 26.71
CA LEU A 297 -3.45 2.11 26.87
C LEU A 297 -3.14 3.30 27.78
N THR A 298 -2.33 3.10 28.83
CA THR A 298 -1.85 4.18 29.70
C THR A 298 -0.90 5.13 28.96
N LEU A 299 -0.04 4.60 28.09
CA LEU A 299 0.81 5.42 27.21
C LEU A 299 -0.04 6.28 26.25
N ILE A 300 -1.06 5.69 25.62
CA ILE A 300 -1.98 6.45 24.75
C ILE A 300 -2.68 7.56 25.56
N LYS A 301 -3.14 7.26 26.78
CA LYS A 301 -3.73 8.24 27.70
C LYS A 301 -2.78 9.41 28.00
N SER A 302 -1.50 9.12 28.24
CA SER A 302 -0.52 10.14 28.58
C SER A 302 -0.15 11.03 27.40
N LEU A 303 -0.10 10.46 26.19
CA LEU A 303 0.09 11.22 24.95
C LEU A 303 -1.13 12.09 24.62
N LEU A 304 -2.33 11.57 24.87
CA LEU A 304 -3.60 12.19 24.46
C LEU A 304 -4.64 12.12 25.60
N PRO A 305 -4.58 13.03 26.59
CA PRO A 305 -5.49 13.03 27.74
C PRO A 305 -6.98 13.13 27.36
N SER A 306 -7.30 13.71 26.19
CA SER A 306 -8.65 13.78 25.63
C SER A 306 -9.32 12.41 25.45
N LEU A 307 -8.54 11.33 25.40
CA LEU A 307 -9.03 9.98 25.13
C LEU A 307 -9.51 9.23 26.36
N GLU A 308 -9.28 9.76 27.57
CA GLU A 308 -9.59 9.06 28.82
C GLU A 308 -11.01 8.48 28.87
N LYS A 309 -12.01 9.23 28.39
CA LYS A 309 -13.42 8.78 28.38
C LYS A 309 -13.70 7.59 27.45
N PHE A 310 -12.86 7.38 26.44
CA PHE A 310 -13.02 6.31 25.45
C PHE A 310 -12.27 5.02 25.82
N LEU A 311 -11.35 5.10 26.79
CA LEU A 311 -10.57 3.94 27.22
C LEU A 311 -11.45 2.89 27.91
N PRO A 312 -11.07 1.60 27.84
CA PRO A 312 -11.70 0.54 28.62
C PRO A 312 -11.75 0.88 30.11
N ALA A 313 -12.84 0.48 30.80
CA ALA A 313 -13.03 0.77 32.23
C ALA A 313 -11.83 0.40 33.11
N ARG A 314 -11.19 -0.75 32.82
CA ARG A 314 -10.00 -1.24 33.53
C ARG A 314 -8.84 -0.24 33.58
N VAL A 315 -8.70 0.64 32.59
CA VAL A 315 -7.65 1.66 32.52
C VAL A 315 -8.11 3.00 33.07
N ARG A 316 -9.41 3.32 32.94
CA ARG A 316 -9.97 4.56 33.51
C ARG A 316 -9.88 4.57 35.03
N ASP A 317 -10.14 3.43 35.67
CA ASP A 317 -10.27 3.34 37.12
C ASP A 317 -8.93 3.12 37.86
N ALA A 318 -7.87 2.72 37.13
CA ALA A 318 -6.56 2.39 37.69
C ALA A 318 -5.81 3.59 38.34
N GLY A 319 -6.26 4.83 38.11
CA GLY A 319 -5.66 6.05 38.65
C GLY A 319 -6.10 6.45 40.05
N HIS A 320 -7.09 5.78 40.65
CA HIS A 320 -7.69 6.19 41.93
C HIS A 320 -7.27 5.37 43.16
N HIS A 321 -6.34 4.41 43.02
CA HIS A 321 -5.94 3.51 44.11
C HIS A 321 -4.49 3.66 44.60
N PHE A 322 -3.79 4.73 44.22
CA PHE A 322 -2.51 5.12 44.82
C PHE A 322 -2.65 6.46 45.55
N GLY A 323 -3.38 6.44 46.67
CA GLY A 323 -3.54 7.57 47.60
C GLY A 323 -3.12 7.18 49.00
#